data_AF-A0A0Q3HWX4-F1
#
_entry.id   AF-A0A0Q3HWX4-F1
#
_cell.length_a   1.000
_cell.length_b   1.000
_cell.length_c   1.000
_cell.angle_alpha   90.00
_cell.angle_beta   90.00
_cell.angle_gamma   90.00
#
_symmetry.space_group_name_H-M   'P 1'
#
loop_
_entity.id
_entity.type
_entity.pdbx_description
1 polymer ?
#
loop_
_entity_poly.entity_id
_entity_poly.type
_entity_poly.pdbx_seq_one_letter_code
_entity_poly.pdbx_strand_id
1 'polypeptide(L)'
;MLRISSLIIILFLVSCKNDKQEKFIGNQQLKTKPLKNYIDFKYDKVIAFASVDPTDYYGDDFNEKIDVKKFKDTISKTLDSIQIKKLNDILSGRKNQKTDSVTIVADCFYPRHNIIFLKGKKIINHIAVCFECNQIKSNKHPFANMNILEDFFNSINLKIFYNPLEHKRHYDSLRLPKTK
;
A
#
# COMPACT_ATOMS: atom_id res chain seq x y z
N MET A 1 9.30 -68.71 4.03
CA MET A 1 8.87 -67.82 2.92
C MET A 1 8.50 -66.48 3.51
N LEU A 2 9.40 -65.49 3.44
CA LEU A 2 9.15 -64.13 3.93
C LEU A 2 9.31 -63.19 2.74
N ARG A 3 8.20 -62.66 2.22
CA ARG A 3 8.19 -61.69 1.12
C ARG A 3 8.36 -60.29 1.70
N ILE A 4 9.56 -59.73 1.57
CA ILE A 4 9.82 -58.32 1.88
C ILE A 4 9.47 -57.52 0.62
N SER A 5 8.32 -56.85 0.65
CA SER A 5 7.94 -55.87 -0.37
C SER A 5 8.66 -54.56 -0.06
N SER A 6 9.72 -54.27 -0.82
CA SER A 6 10.41 -52.97 -0.73
C SER A 6 9.59 -51.89 -1.41
N LEU A 7 9.13 -50.95 -0.60
CA LEU A 7 8.45 -49.71 -0.98
C LEU A 7 9.41 -48.84 -1.81
N ILE A 8 9.05 -48.53 -3.06
CA ILE A 8 9.76 -47.56 -3.90
C ILE A 8 9.31 -46.16 -3.49
N ILE A 9 10.20 -45.40 -2.82
CA ILE A 9 10.01 -43.97 -2.53
C ILE A 9 10.46 -43.20 -3.77
N ILE A 10 9.51 -42.71 -4.56
CA ILE A 10 9.77 -41.81 -5.69
C ILE A 10 9.97 -40.39 -5.13
N LEU A 11 11.23 -39.95 -5.05
CA LEU A 11 11.61 -38.57 -4.81
C LEU A 11 11.27 -37.72 -6.05
N PHE A 12 10.15 -37.00 -6.01
CA PHE A 12 9.89 -35.91 -6.94
C PHE A 12 10.81 -34.72 -6.62
N LEU A 13 11.97 -34.67 -7.27
CA LEU A 13 12.76 -33.45 -7.36
C LEU A 13 12.01 -32.47 -8.27
N VAL A 14 11.22 -31.58 -7.67
CA VAL A 14 10.67 -30.40 -8.34
C VAL A 14 11.84 -29.46 -8.62
N SER A 15 12.41 -29.61 -9.82
CA SER A 15 13.38 -28.67 -10.37
C SER A 15 12.64 -27.39 -10.76
N CYS A 16 12.72 -26.36 -9.92
CA CYS A 16 12.28 -25.01 -10.27
C CYS A 16 13.22 -24.45 -11.35
N LYS A 17 12.87 -24.70 -12.61
CA LYS A 17 13.46 -24.05 -13.78
C LYS A 17 13.06 -22.57 -13.73
N ASN A 18 14.00 -21.70 -13.35
CA ASN A 18 13.83 -20.25 -13.47
C ASN A 18 13.81 -19.86 -14.95
N ASP A 19 12.62 -19.76 -15.53
CA ASP A 19 12.43 -19.16 -16.85
C ASP A 19 12.66 -17.64 -16.74
N LYS A 20 13.90 -17.22 -17.04
CA LYS A 20 14.18 -15.82 -17.36
C LYS A 20 13.87 -15.63 -18.84
N GLN A 21 12.66 -15.15 -19.15
CA GLN A 21 12.38 -14.61 -20.47
C GLN A 21 13.05 -13.24 -20.60
N GLU A 22 14.23 -13.21 -21.22
CA GLU A 22 14.87 -11.98 -21.69
C GLU A 22 14.18 -11.51 -22.98
N LYS A 23 13.35 -10.46 -22.89
CA LYS A 23 12.87 -9.73 -24.07
C LYS A 23 13.99 -8.82 -24.57
N PHE A 24 14.59 -9.17 -25.71
CA PHE A 24 15.50 -8.30 -26.45
C PHE A 24 14.70 -7.30 -27.29
N ILE A 25 14.87 -6.00 -27.01
CA ILE A 25 14.51 -4.90 -27.92
C ILE A 25 15.68 -3.90 -27.87
N GLY A 26 16.51 -3.88 -28.91
CA GLY A 26 17.50 -2.83 -29.18
C GLY A 26 18.78 -2.87 -28.32
N ASN A 27 19.91 -2.53 -28.94
CA ASN A 27 21.29 -2.68 -28.45
C ASN A 27 21.69 -1.74 -27.29
N GLN A 28 20.89 -1.62 -26.25
CA GLN A 28 21.32 -1.05 -24.98
C GLN A 28 20.79 -1.92 -23.84
N GLN A 29 21.67 -2.76 -23.27
CA GLN A 29 21.46 -3.29 -21.92
C GLN A 29 21.44 -2.11 -20.95
N LEU A 30 20.27 -1.51 -20.76
CA LEU A 30 19.96 -0.74 -19.57
C LEU A 30 20.13 -1.70 -18.40
N LYS A 31 21.31 -1.66 -17.75
CA LYS A 31 21.52 -2.26 -16.45
C LYS A 31 20.54 -1.59 -15.50
N THR A 32 19.33 -2.13 -15.40
CA THR A 32 18.33 -1.68 -14.44
C THR A 32 18.93 -1.94 -13.06
N LYS A 33 19.41 -0.88 -12.40
CA LYS A 33 19.84 -0.97 -11.00
C LYS A 33 18.70 -1.63 -10.21
N PRO A 34 18.99 -2.59 -9.32
CA PRO A 34 17.95 -3.23 -8.53
C PRO A 34 17.18 -2.17 -7.75
N LEU A 35 15.85 -2.14 -7.91
CA LEU A 35 14.98 -1.20 -7.21
C LEU A 35 15.11 -1.41 -5.69
N LYS A 36 15.55 -0.37 -4.98
CA LYS A 36 15.66 -0.39 -3.52
C LYS A 36 14.27 -0.54 -2.91
N ASN A 37 14.17 -1.32 -1.82
CA ASN A 37 12.93 -1.42 -1.06
C ASN A 37 12.53 -0.06 -0.47
N TYR A 38 11.27 0.29 -0.63
CA TYR A 38 10.67 1.44 0.03
C TYR A 38 10.60 1.21 1.54
N ILE A 39 10.14 0.04 1.96
CA ILE A 39 10.10 -0.35 3.37
C ILE A 39 11.46 -1.00 3.73
N ASP A 40 12.42 -0.16 4.10
CA ASP A 40 13.79 -0.53 4.50
C ASP A 40 14.10 -0.18 5.96
N PHE A 41 13.07 0.06 6.76
CA PHE A 41 13.13 0.44 8.18
C PHE A 41 12.39 -0.56 9.07
N LYS A 42 12.69 -0.57 10.38
CA LYS A 42 12.07 -1.49 11.34
C LYS A 42 10.72 -0.97 11.83
N TYR A 43 9.67 -1.78 11.75
CA TYR A 43 8.34 -1.51 12.30
C TYR A 43 7.79 -2.76 13.02
N ASP A 44 6.76 -2.59 13.82
CA ASP A 44 6.02 -3.67 14.49
C ASP A 44 4.63 -3.88 13.86
N LYS A 45 4.02 -2.82 13.32
CA LYS A 45 2.67 -2.86 12.75
C LYS A 45 2.53 -1.87 11.61
N VAL A 46 1.74 -2.24 10.59
CA VAL A 46 1.32 -1.35 9.50
C VAL A 46 -0.21 -1.27 9.52
N ILE A 47 -0.74 -0.06 9.50
CA ILE A 47 -2.19 0.18 9.49
C ILE A 47 -2.49 1.05 8.28
N ALA A 48 -3.38 0.57 7.41
CA ALA A 48 -4.02 1.38 6.40
C ALA A 48 -5.39 1.82 6.91
N PHE A 49 -5.78 3.06 6.64
CA PHE A 49 -7.10 3.55 7.05
C PHE A 49 -7.63 4.62 6.11
N ALA A 50 -8.95 4.80 6.14
CA ALA A 50 -9.64 5.88 5.47
C ALA A 50 -10.37 6.75 6.51
N SER A 51 -10.16 8.07 6.44
CA SER A 51 -10.85 9.06 7.27
C SER A 51 -12.17 9.51 6.66
N VAL A 52 -13.19 9.62 7.51
CA VAL A 52 -14.51 10.16 7.14
C VAL A 52 -14.46 11.66 6.84
N ASP A 53 -13.57 12.41 7.50
CA ASP A 53 -13.32 13.81 7.21
C ASP A 53 -11.96 13.96 6.50
N PRO A 54 -11.88 14.59 5.31
CA PRO A 54 -10.61 14.81 4.63
C PRO A 54 -9.77 15.90 5.32
N THR A 55 -10.37 16.69 6.21
CA THR A 55 -9.69 17.68 7.05
C THR A 55 -9.15 17.11 8.36
N ASP A 56 -9.50 15.85 8.70
CA ASP A 56 -8.79 15.09 9.75
C ASP A 56 -7.35 14.74 9.32
N TYR A 57 -6.98 15.10 8.09
CA TYR A 57 -5.60 15.20 7.65
C TYR A 57 -4.87 16.35 8.35
N TYR A 58 -3.80 16.03 9.07
CA TYR A 58 -2.85 17.01 9.58
C TYR A 58 -1.67 17.10 8.57
N GLY A 59 -1.64 18.17 7.79
CA GLY A 59 -0.44 18.66 7.07
C GLY A 59 0.08 19.90 7.80
N ASP A 60 1.38 20.17 7.89
CA ASP A 60 2.37 20.08 6.82
C ASP A 60 3.72 19.46 7.25
N ASP A 61 3.92 19.19 8.53
CA ASP A 61 5.17 18.61 9.04
C ASP A 61 5.01 17.10 9.28
N PHE A 62 5.39 16.31 8.28
CA PHE A 62 5.47 14.86 8.42
C PHE A 62 6.47 14.42 9.52
N ASN A 63 7.31 15.32 10.04
CA ASN A 63 8.21 15.05 11.16
C ASN A 63 7.54 15.26 12.53
N GLU A 64 6.34 15.84 12.59
CA GLU A 64 5.59 15.94 13.84
C GLU A 64 5.05 14.57 14.29
N LYS A 65 4.99 14.38 15.62
CA LYS A 65 4.39 13.17 16.19
C LYS A 65 2.89 13.19 15.92
N ILE A 66 2.45 12.41 14.95
CA ILE A 66 1.03 12.16 14.71
C ILE A 66 0.42 11.47 15.93
N ASP A 67 -0.59 12.10 16.52
CA ASP A 67 -1.40 11.51 17.59
C ASP A 67 -2.51 10.66 16.97
N VAL A 68 -2.35 9.34 17.03
CA VAL A 68 -3.35 8.37 16.56
C VAL A 68 -4.73 8.54 17.19
N LYS A 69 -4.84 9.16 18.38
CA LYS A 69 -6.14 9.45 19.01
C LYS A 69 -6.94 10.53 18.28
N LYS A 70 -6.28 11.35 17.45
CA LYS A 70 -6.94 12.39 16.66
C LYS A 70 -7.67 11.85 15.44
N PHE A 71 -7.37 10.64 14.99
CA PHE A 71 -8.12 9.97 13.94
C PHE A 71 -9.49 9.54 14.49
N LYS A 72 -10.50 10.38 14.27
CA LYS A 72 -11.90 10.09 14.60
C LYS A 72 -12.54 9.41 13.38
N ASP A 73 -13.51 8.54 13.63
CA ASP A 73 -14.34 7.90 12.58
C ASP A 73 -13.51 7.40 11.37
N THR A 74 -12.70 6.36 11.58
CA THR A 74 -11.89 5.74 10.52
C THR A 74 -12.27 4.29 10.29
N ILE A 75 -12.31 3.87 9.02
CA ILE A 75 -12.24 2.45 8.69
C ILE A 75 -10.76 2.11 8.60
N SER A 76 -10.28 1.21 9.46
CA SER A 76 -8.88 0.83 9.49
C SER A 76 -8.69 -0.67 9.28
N LYS A 77 -7.54 -1.02 8.70
CA LYS A 77 -7.09 -2.38 8.48
C LYS A 77 -5.63 -2.49 8.93
N THR A 78 -5.38 -3.35 9.90
CA THR A 78 -4.01 -3.79 10.18
C THR A 78 -3.59 -4.76 9.08
N LEU A 79 -2.46 -4.48 8.43
CA LEU A 79 -1.98 -5.26 7.30
C LEU A 79 -1.22 -6.50 7.76
N ASP A 80 -1.45 -7.63 7.09
CA ASP A 80 -0.66 -8.84 7.26
C ASP A 80 0.64 -8.80 6.44
N SER A 81 1.51 -9.80 6.61
CA SER A 81 2.81 -9.86 5.94
C SER A 81 2.71 -9.93 4.41
N ILE A 82 1.66 -10.56 3.86
CA ILE A 82 1.43 -10.68 2.42
C ILE A 82 1.01 -9.32 1.86
N GLN A 83 0.09 -8.64 2.53
CA GLN A 83 -0.37 -7.29 2.19
C GLN A 83 0.78 -6.28 2.29
N ILE A 84 1.61 -6.37 3.33
CA ILE A 84 2.78 -5.50 3.49
C ILE A 84 3.81 -5.74 2.38
N LYS A 85 4.05 -6.99 1.98
CA LYS A 85 4.94 -7.29 0.85
C LYS A 85 4.41 -6.69 -0.44
N LYS A 86 3.10 -6.85 -0.72
CA LYS A 86 2.46 -6.25 -1.90
C LYS A 86 2.59 -4.72 -1.88
N LEU A 87 2.30 -4.10 -0.75
CA LEU A 87 2.46 -2.67 -0.55
C LEU A 87 3.91 -2.22 -0.80
N ASN A 88 4.91 -2.95 -0.27
CA ASN A 88 6.32 -2.64 -0.52
C ASN A 88 6.64 -2.69 -2.01
N ASP A 89 6.14 -3.69 -2.73
CA ASP A 89 6.38 -3.83 -4.17
C ASP A 89 5.78 -2.65 -4.95
N ILE A 90 4.61 -2.16 -4.54
CA ILE A 90 3.95 -0.96 -5.12
C ILE A 90 4.77 0.29 -4.80
N LEU A 91 5.06 0.55 -3.52
CA LEU A 91 5.78 1.75 -3.08
C LEU A 91 7.23 1.80 -3.60
N SER A 92 7.84 0.65 -3.90
CA SER A 92 9.17 0.56 -4.51
C SER A 92 9.14 0.68 -6.05
N GLY A 93 7.95 0.87 -6.65
CA GLY A 93 7.78 1.00 -8.10
C GLY A 93 7.94 -0.31 -8.89
N ARG A 94 8.06 -1.47 -8.24
CA ARG A 94 8.21 -2.78 -8.91
C ARG A 94 6.94 -3.21 -9.66
N LYS A 95 5.82 -2.58 -9.37
CA LYS A 95 4.53 -2.82 -10.02
C LYS A 95 4.16 -1.77 -11.06
N ASN A 96 4.94 -0.70 -11.22
CA ASN A 96 4.63 0.33 -12.19
C ASN A 96 4.75 -0.24 -13.60
N GLN A 97 3.62 -0.45 -14.26
CA GLN A 97 3.61 -0.60 -15.71
C GLN A 97 3.84 0.79 -16.31
N LYS A 98 4.42 0.85 -17.51
CA LYS A 98 4.50 2.10 -18.30
C LYS A 98 3.08 2.50 -18.71
N THR A 99 2.33 3.10 -17.81
CA THR A 99 1.03 3.68 -18.10
C THR A 99 1.15 5.16 -17.93
N ASP A 100 1.07 5.87 -19.06
CA ASP A 100 0.91 7.31 -19.12
C ASP A 100 -0.49 7.65 -18.60
N SER A 101 -0.68 7.61 -17.27
CA SER A 101 -1.89 8.15 -16.67
C SER A 101 -1.79 9.67 -16.76
N VAL A 102 -2.63 10.27 -17.60
CA VAL A 102 -2.86 11.71 -17.64
C VAL A 102 -3.18 12.15 -16.21
N THR A 103 -2.19 12.76 -15.56
CA THR A 103 -2.31 13.17 -14.17
C THR A 103 -3.04 14.50 -14.18
N ILE A 104 -4.34 14.46 -13.93
CA ILE A 104 -5.09 15.67 -13.59
C ILE A 104 -4.68 16.02 -12.17
N VAL A 105 -3.73 16.95 -12.05
CA VAL A 105 -3.31 17.50 -10.77
C VAL A 105 -4.35 18.54 -10.38
N ALA A 106 -5.11 18.28 -9.32
CA ALA A 106 -5.94 19.30 -8.69
C ALA A 106 -5.10 20.15 -7.73
N ASP A 107 -5.46 21.43 -7.56
CA ASP A 107 -4.75 22.37 -6.68
C ASP A 107 -4.92 22.05 -5.18
N CYS A 108 -5.91 21.24 -4.82
CA CYS A 108 -6.17 20.83 -3.45
C CYS A 108 -5.45 19.53 -3.08
N PHE A 109 -5.24 19.28 -1.79
CA PHE A 109 -4.79 17.98 -1.26
C PHE A 109 -5.64 17.63 -0.04
N TYR A 110 -6.68 16.82 -0.28
CA TYR A 110 -7.66 16.38 0.72
C TYR A 110 -7.55 14.88 0.98
N PRO A 111 -6.42 14.40 1.52
CA PRO A 111 -6.14 12.97 1.59
C PRO A 111 -7.06 12.29 2.61
N ARG A 112 -7.80 11.30 2.14
CA ARG A 112 -8.64 10.47 3.01
C ARG A 112 -7.96 9.15 3.34
N HIS A 113 -7.08 8.67 2.48
CA HIS A 113 -6.45 7.37 2.59
C HIS A 113 -5.05 7.51 3.16
N ASN A 114 -4.75 6.70 4.15
CA ASN A 114 -3.53 6.83 4.93
C ASN A 114 -2.93 5.46 5.20
N ILE A 115 -1.61 5.40 5.29
CA ILE A 115 -0.85 4.24 5.75
C ILE A 115 0.15 4.72 6.79
N ILE A 116 0.12 4.11 7.97
CA ILE A 116 1.06 4.39 9.05
C ILE A 116 1.88 3.15 9.39
N PHE A 117 3.16 3.37 9.64
CA PHE A 117 4.09 2.37 10.14
C PHE A 117 4.40 2.69 11.61
N LEU A 118 4.18 1.72 12.49
CA LEU A 118 4.32 1.87 13.93
C LEU A 118 5.52 1.08 14.45
N LYS A 119 6.29 1.69 15.36
CA LYS A 119 7.25 1.01 16.24
C LYS A 119 6.86 1.30 17.69
N GLY A 120 6.37 0.29 18.40
CA GLY A 120 5.64 0.46 19.65
C GLY A 120 4.44 1.40 19.47
N LYS A 121 4.44 2.53 20.17
CA LYS A 121 3.39 3.58 20.08
C LYS A 121 3.77 4.76 19.17
N LYS A 122 4.91 4.70 18.48
CA LYS A 122 5.41 5.80 17.65
C LYS A 122 5.14 5.52 16.18
N ILE A 123 4.63 6.52 15.46
CA ILE A 123 4.61 6.51 13.99
C ILE A 123 6.02 6.83 13.51
N ILE A 124 6.59 5.95 12.69
CA ILE A 124 7.94 6.10 12.14
C ILE A 124 7.94 6.43 10.65
N ASN A 125 6.79 6.23 9.99
CA ASN A 125 6.54 6.66 8.61
C ASN A 125 5.04 6.78 8.41
N HIS A 126 4.63 7.77 7.64
CA HIS A 126 3.25 8.02 7.26
C HIS A 126 3.16 8.33 5.77
N ILE A 127 2.16 7.76 5.13
CA ILE A 127 1.80 8.01 3.74
C ILE A 127 0.35 8.50 3.74
N ALA A 128 0.13 9.69 3.21
CA ALA A 128 -1.17 10.27 2.94
C ALA A 128 -1.41 10.24 1.42
N VAL A 129 -2.57 9.75 1.03
CA VAL A 129 -2.95 9.55 -0.37
C VAL A 129 -4.24 10.29 -0.64
N CYS A 130 -4.21 11.12 -1.68
CA CYS A 130 -5.38 11.80 -2.21
C CYS A 130 -5.65 11.30 -3.63
N PHE A 131 -6.64 10.41 -3.77
CA PHE A 131 -7.05 9.88 -5.07
C PHE A 131 -7.75 10.92 -5.94
N GLU A 132 -8.47 11.87 -5.35
CA GLU A 132 -9.07 13.02 -6.05
C GLU A 132 -8.02 13.85 -6.79
N CYS A 133 -6.88 14.10 -6.14
CA CYS A 133 -5.84 14.99 -6.66
C CYS A 133 -4.70 14.22 -7.32
N ASN A 134 -4.79 12.89 -7.38
CA ASN A 134 -3.76 11.97 -7.86
C ASN A 134 -2.38 12.20 -7.22
N GLN A 135 -2.35 12.45 -5.90
CA GLN A 135 -1.14 12.84 -5.17
C GLN A 135 -0.88 11.94 -3.96
N ILE A 136 0.40 11.76 -3.65
CA ILE A 136 0.89 11.09 -2.44
C ILE A 136 1.86 12.02 -1.72
N LYS A 137 1.66 12.19 -0.40
CA LYS A 137 2.63 12.84 0.48
C LYS A 137 3.09 11.86 1.56
N SER A 138 4.38 11.86 1.87
CA SER A 138 4.97 10.97 2.88
C SER A 138 6.35 11.43 3.31
N ASN A 139 6.83 10.97 4.47
CA ASN A 139 8.20 11.26 4.94
C ASN A 139 9.27 10.83 3.94
N LYS A 140 9.08 9.68 3.30
CA LYS A 140 9.95 9.11 2.27
C LYS A 140 9.17 9.06 0.96
N HIS A 141 9.66 9.66 -0.11
CA HIS A 141 8.96 9.70 -1.40
C HIS A 141 8.74 8.28 -1.97
N PRO A 142 7.50 7.86 -2.27
CA PRO A 142 7.20 6.56 -2.83
C PRO A 142 7.20 6.61 -4.36
N PHE A 143 7.54 5.49 -5.00
CA PHE A 143 7.43 5.34 -6.45
C PHE A 143 6.12 4.67 -6.85
N ALA A 144 5.04 4.86 -6.08
CA ALA A 144 3.79 4.15 -6.35
C ALA A 144 3.05 4.74 -7.55
N ASN A 145 2.53 3.88 -8.43
CA ASN A 145 1.48 4.25 -9.37
C ASN A 145 0.13 4.33 -8.64
N MET A 146 -0.62 5.41 -8.86
CA MET A 146 -1.85 5.69 -8.14
C MET A 146 -2.97 4.68 -8.41
N ASN A 147 -3.15 4.22 -9.66
CA ASN A 147 -4.15 3.20 -9.98
C ASN A 147 -3.85 1.87 -9.27
N ILE A 148 -2.58 1.50 -9.18
CA ILE A 148 -2.17 0.26 -8.49
C ILE A 148 -2.32 0.41 -6.97
N LEU A 149 -2.02 1.60 -6.44
CA LEU A 149 -2.23 1.90 -5.04
C LEU A 149 -3.73 1.88 -4.70
N GLU A 150 -4.57 2.36 -5.61
CA GLU A 150 -6.01 2.29 -5.51
C GLU A 150 -6.51 0.84 -5.42
N ASP A 151 -6.10 -0.01 -6.37
CA ASP A 151 -6.42 -1.44 -6.36
C ASP A 151 -6.02 -2.11 -5.05
N PHE A 152 -4.87 -1.70 -4.50
CA PHE A 152 -4.40 -2.19 -3.21
C PHE A 152 -5.37 -1.85 -2.08
N PHE A 153 -5.80 -0.58 -1.96
CA PHE A 153 -6.75 -0.17 -0.92
C PHE A 153 -8.11 -0.88 -1.08
N ASN A 154 -8.63 -0.99 -2.31
CA ASN A 154 -9.84 -1.77 -2.58
C ASN A 154 -9.67 -3.25 -2.16
N SER A 155 -8.52 -3.86 -2.44
CA SER A 155 -8.24 -5.27 -2.10
C SER A 155 -8.18 -5.56 -0.59
N ILE A 156 -7.95 -4.53 0.23
CA ILE A 156 -7.96 -4.63 1.70
C ILE A 156 -9.28 -4.14 2.31
N ASN A 157 -10.32 -4.00 1.48
CA ASN A 157 -11.66 -3.52 1.83
C ASN A 157 -11.68 -2.09 2.38
N LEU A 158 -10.74 -1.25 1.93
CA LEU A 158 -10.77 0.20 2.14
C LEU A 158 -11.24 0.86 0.84
N LYS A 159 -12.55 1.10 0.75
CA LYS A 159 -13.17 1.72 -0.42
C LYS A 159 -12.51 3.06 -0.76
N ILE A 160 -12.34 3.30 -2.05
CA ILE A 160 -11.74 4.51 -2.59
C ILE A 160 -12.78 5.62 -2.70
N PHE A 161 -12.31 6.85 -2.52
CA PHE A 161 -13.15 8.03 -2.47
C PHE A 161 -12.54 9.12 -3.33
N TYR A 162 -13.20 9.43 -4.45
CA TYR A 162 -12.72 10.44 -5.40
C TYR A 162 -13.40 11.79 -5.23
N ASN A 163 -14.53 11.85 -4.50
CA ASN A 163 -15.25 13.09 -4.24
C ASN A 163 -15.88 13.11 -2.83
N PRO A 164 -15.47 14.04 -1.95
CA PRO A 164 -15.99 14.13 -0.59
C PRO A 164 -17.49 14.48 -0.51
N LEU A 165 -18.01 15.24 -1.49
CA LEU A 165 -19.42 15.66 -1.53
C LEU A 165 -20.34 14.54 -2.00
N GLU A 166 -19.95 13.80 -3.05
CA GLU A 166 -20.75 12.70 -3.60
C GLU A 166 -20.88 11.52 -2.64
N HIS A 167 -19.87 11.30 -1.80
CA HIS A 167 -19.86 10.19 -0.85
C HIS A 167 -20.35 10.56 0.56
N LYS A 168 -20.90 11.77 0.76
CA LYS A 168 -21.44 12.27 2.05
C LYS A 168 -22.32 11.26 2.78
N ARG A 169 -23.24 10.57 2.09
CA ARG A 169 -24.12 9.58 2.71
C ARG A 169 -23.38 8.34 3.24
N HIS A 170 -22.36 7.88 2.52
CA HIS A 170 -21.52 6.80 3.00
C HIS A 170 -20.73 7.27 4.23
N TYR A 171 -20.21 8.49 4.22
CA TYR A 171 -19.53 9.10 5.37
C TYR A 171 -20.41 9.21 6.61
N ASP A 172 -21.64 9.70 6.46
CA ASP A 172 -22.58 9.81 7.57
C ASP A 172 -22.94 8.43 8.16
N SER A 173 -22.89 7.35 7.35
CA SER A 173 -23.13 5.98 7.83
C SER A 173 -21.96 5.38 8.63
N LEU A 174 -20.76 5.92 8.47
CA LEU A 174 -19.54 5.46 9.17
C LEU A 174 -19.32 6.17 10.50
N ARG A 175 -20.00 7.30 10.72
CA ARG A 175 -19.98 8.01 12.01
C ARG A 175 -20.58 7.09 13.05
N LEU A 176 -19.77 6.67 14.02
CA LEU A 176 -20.30 5.95 15.17
C LEU A 176 -21.28 6.88 15.90
N PRO A 177 -22.47 6.40 16.30
CA PRO A 177 -23.38 7.23 17.08
C PRO A 177 -22.64 7.70 18.32
N LYS A 178 -22.62 9.02 18.55
CA LYS A 178 -22.06 9.59 19.78
C LYS A 178 -22.84 8.99 20.95
N THR A 179 -22.23 8.04 21.66
CA THR A 179 -22.71 7.60 22.95
C THR A 179 -22.70 8.83 23.85
N LYS A 180 -23.90 9.28 24.24
CA LYS A 180 -24.11 10.35 25.23
C LYS A 180 -23.65 9.88 26.60
#